data_AF-A0A943AWC6-F1
#
_entry.id   AF-A0A943AWC6-F1
#
_cell.length_a   1.000
_cell.length_b   1.000
_cell.length_c   1.000
_cell.angle_alpha   90.00
_cell.angle_beta   90.00
_cell.angle_gamma   90.00
#
_symmetry.space_group_name_H-M   'P 1'
#
loop_
_entity.id
_entity.type
_entity.pdbx_description
1 polymer ?
#
loop_
_entity_poly.entity_id
_entity_poly.type
_entity_poly.pdbx_seq_one_letter_code
_entity_poly.pdbx_strand_id
1 'polypeptide(L)'
;MNADAPLIISPYCNKSNEEDIYQCLVHTASAVDIPCIIYNIPGRTGCSISAANVERLAAHPNIMRMFAWARAPRWPPVPYAWRTCRPVPW
;
A
#
# COMPACT_ATOMS: atom_id res chain seq x y z
N MET A 1 -22.29 4.93 -7.87
CA MET A 1 -21.69 4.03 -6.86
C MET A 1 -20.79 4.88 -6.00
N ASN A 2 -21.00 4.93 -4.68
CA ASN A 2 -20.18 5.71 -3.75
C ASN A 2 -19.36 4.75 -2.89
N ALA A 3 -18.05 4.96 -2.80
CA ALA A 3 -17.15 4.27 -1.88
C ALA A 3 -16.46 5.33 -1.03
N ASP A 4 -16.37 5.11 0.28
CA ASP A 4 -15.72 6.06 1.20
C ASP A 4 -14.18 6.01 1.09
N ALA A 5 -13.63 4.81 0.84
CA ALA A 5 -12.22 4.59 0.62
C ALA A 5 -11.97 3.27 -0.14
N PRO A 6 -11.35 3.28 -1.33
CA PRO A 6 -11.01 2.06 -2.04
C PRO A 6 -9.79 1.38 -1.39
N LEU A 7 -9.84 0.05 -1.34
CA LEU A 7 -8.71 -0.79 -0.95
C LEU A 7 -7.95 -1.23 -2.22
N ILE A 8 -6.72 -0.75 -2.37
CA ILE A 8 -5.85 -1.02 -3.51
C ILE A 8 -4.84 -2.09 -3.10
N ILE A 9 -4.94 -3.28 -3.68
CA ILE A 9 -3.98 -4.37 -3.42
C ILE A 9 -2.65 -4.13 -4.16
N SER A 10 -1.54 -4.65 -3.62
CA SER A 10 -0.27 -4.70 -4.35
C SER A 10 -0.47 -5.36 -5.73
N PRO A 11 0.10 -4.80 -6.80
CA PRO A 11 -0.13 -5.31 -8.16
C PRO A 11 0.36 -6.74 -8.29
N TYR A 12 -0.42 -7.56 -9.02
CA TYR A 12 -0.06 -8.94 -9.38
C TYR A 12 0.91 -8.93 -10.57
N CYS A 13 2.15 -8.48 -10.36
CA CYS A 13 3.12 -8.37 -11.44
C CYS A 13 4.41 -9.10 -11.11
N ASN A 14 4.45 -10.40 -11.43
CA ASN A 14 5.54 -11.32 -11.10
C ASN A 14 6.96 -10.93 -11.60
N LYS A 15 7.11 -9.84 -12.37
CA LYS A 15 8.39 -9.32 -12.89
C LYS A 15 8.44 -7.78 -13.00
N SER A 16 7.70 -7.05 -12.17
CA SER A 16 7.78 -5.58 -12.17
C SER A 16 8.93 -5.07 -11.31
N ASN A 17 9.61 -4.01 -11.77
CA ASN A 17 10.62 -3.32 -10.97
C ASN A 17 9.95 -2.53 -9.83
N GLU A 18 10.74 -2.14 -8.82
CA GLU A 18 10.23 -1.31 -7.72
C GLU A 18 9.54 -0.03 -8.20
N GLU A 19 10.07 0.62 -9.24
CA GLU A 19 9.47 1.84 -9.80
C GLU A 19 8.12 1.58 -10.49
N ASP A 20 7.98 0.46 -11.21
CA ASP A 20 6.72 0.12 -11.88
C ASP A 20 5.60 -0.11 -10.88
N ILE A 21 5.92 -0.75 -9.75
CA ILE A 21 4.98 -0.97 -8.64
C ILE A 21 4.55 0.38 -8.05
N TYR A 22 5.49 1.30 -7.85
CA TYR A 22 5.20 2.65 -7.35
C TYR A 22 4.29 3.42 -8.31
N GLN A 23 4.63 3.47 -9.60
CA GLN A 23 3.85 4.20 -10.61
C GLN A 23 2.44 3.65 -10.74
N CYS A 24 2.25 2.31 -10.69
CA CYS A 24 0.93 1.71 -10.72
C CYS A 24 0.04 2.17 -9.55
N LEU A 25 0.60 2.21 -8.34
CA LEU A 25 -0.11 2.64 -7.14
C LEU A 25 -0.41 4.14 -7.15
N VAL A 26 0.56 4.97 -7.55
CA VAL A 26 0.37 6.43 -7.65
C VAL A 26 -0.64 6.79 -8.72
N HIS A 27 -0.56 6.15 -9.90
CA HIS A 27 -1.52 6.39 -10.97
C HIS A 27 -2.94 6.07 -10.53
N THR A 28 -3.13 4.95 -9.83
CA THR A 28 -4.43 4.58 -9.27
C THR A 28 -4.89 5.58 -8.21
N ALA A 29 -4.03 5.94 -7.26
CA ALA A 29 -4.37 6.88 -6.19
C ALA A 29 -4.61 8.32 -6.68
N SER A 30 -4.02 8.70 -7.83
CA SER A 30 -4.23 10.00 -8.48
C SER A 30 -5.50 10.05 -9.32
N ALA A 31 -5.99 8.88 -9.77
CA ALA A 31 -7.20 8.78 -10.58
C ALA A 31 -8.50 8.85 -9.76
N VAL A 32 -8.40 8.79 -8.42
CA VAL A 32 -9.53 8.86 -7.50
C VAL A 32 -9.41 10.07 -6.58
N ASP A 33 -10.52 10.78 -6.41
CA ASP A 33 -10.63 11.96 -5.54
C ASP A 33 -10.89 11.59 -4.06
N ILE A 34 -10.92 10.30 -3.73
CA ILE A 34 -11.21 9.76 -2.39
C ILE A 34 -9.98 9.08 -1.77
N PRO A 35 -9.85 9.10 -0.43
CA PRO A 35 -8.69 8.53 0.24
C PRO A 35 -8.59 7.02 0.02
N CYS A 36 -7.42 6.57 -0.41
CA CYS A 36 -7.11 5.19 -0.72
C CYS A 36 -6.38 4.48 0.43
N ILE A 37 -6.63 3.19 0.57
CA ILE A 37 -5.91 2.30 1.48
C ILE A 37 -5.14 1.28 0.66
N ILE A 38 -3.83 1.18 0.86
CA ILE A 38 -3.00 0.18 0.16
C ILE A 38 -2.99 -1.14 0.96
N TYR A 39 -2.99 -2.29 0.30
CA TYR A 39 -2.85 -3.59 0.94
C TYR A 39 -1.70 -4.41 0.34
N ASN A 40 -0.60 -4.49 1.08
CA ASN A 40 0.59 -5.25 0.71
C ASN A 40 0.50 -6.70 1.20
N ILE A 41 0.25 -7.64 0.26
CA ILE A 41 0.20 -9.09 0.54
C ILE A 41 1.13 -9.84 -0.43
N PRO A 42 2.44 -9.90 -0.15
CA PRO A 42 3.37 -10.59 -1.04
C PRO A 42 3.06 -12.08 -1.19
N GLY A 43 2.53 -12.72 -0.14
CA GLY A 43 2.12 -14.14 -0.18
C GLY A 43 0.92 -14.46 -1.09
N ARG A 44 0.25 -13.44 -1.66
CA ARG A 44 -0.83 -13.60 -2.65
C ARG A 44 -0.46 -13.01 -4.00
N THR A 45 0.30 -11.92 -4.00
CA THR A 45 0.57 -11.12 -5.21
C THR A 45 1.91 -11.47 -5.87
N GLY A 46 2.81 -12.18 -5.18
CA GLY A 46 4.16 -12.46 -5.67
C GLY A 46 5.08 -11.24 -5.68
N CYS A 47 4.59 -10.07 -5.23
CA CYS A 47 5.30 -8.80 -5.22
C CYS A 47 5.21 -8.18 -3.84
N SER A 48 6.32 -7.62 -3.35
CA SER A 48 6.32 -6.85 -2.11
C SER A 48 6.59 -5.39 -2.42
N ILE A 49 5.87 -4.49 -1.75
CA ILE A 49 6.20 -3.06 -1.75
C ILE A 49 7.42 -2.86 -0.83
N SER A 50 8.49 -2.22 -1.34
CA SER A 50 9.70 -1.91 -0.58
C SER A 50 9.47 -0.76 0.40
N ALA A 51 10.24 -0.70 1.49
CA ALA A 51 10.10 0.36 2.50
C ALA A 51 10.29 1.77 1.91
N ALA A 52 11.21 1.92 0.95
CA ALA A 52 11.45 3.17 0.25
C ALA A 52 10.22 3.63 -0.56
N ASN A 53 9.56 2.69 -1.26
CA ASN A 53 8.32 2.99 -1.96
C ASN A 53 7.17 3.32 -1.01
N VAL A 54 7.10 2.67 0.16
CA VAL A 54 6.10 3.01 1.18
C VAL A 54 6.26 4.45 1.64
N GLU A 55 7.49 4.91 1.90
CA GLU A 55 7.76 6.28 2.29
C GLU A 55 7.35 7.28 1.19
N ARG A 56 7.68 6.98 -0.06
CA ARG A 56 7.25 7.78 -1.23
C ARG A 56 5.74 7.81 -1.40
N LEU A 57 5.05 6.69 -1.14
CA LEU A 57 3.58 6.59 -1.23
C LEU A 57 2.90 7.31 -0.07
N ALA A 58 3.49 7.29 1.13
CA ALA A 58 2.97 7.99 2.29
C ALA A 58 2.98 9.52 2.13
N ALA A 59 3.83 10.05 1.25
CA ALA A 59 3.82 11.47 0.89
C ALA A 59 2.66 11.87 -0.05
N HIS A 60 1.93 10.90 -0.62
CA HIS A 60 0.84 11.17 -1.55
C HIS A 60 -0.43 11.60 -0.81
N PRO A 61 -1.10 12.70 -1.22
CA PRO A 61 -2.24 13.24 -0.47
C PRO A 61 -3.43 12.28 -0.35
N ASN A 62 -3.63 11.42 -1.35
CA ASN A 62 -4.75 10.47 -1.38
C ASN A 62 -4.42 9.13 -0.72
N ILE A 63 -3.18 8.86 -0.28
CA ILE A 63 -2.82 7.57 0.33
C ILE A 63 -2.82 7.73 1.84
N MET A 64 -3.89 7.26 2.49
CA MET A 64 -4.09 7.49 3.93
C MET A 64 -3.44 6.41 4.79
N ARG A 65 -3.49 5.15 4.34
CA ARG A 65 -3.05 3.99 5.12
C ARG A 65 -2.54 2.88 4.23
N MET A 66 -1.66 2.03 4.77
CA MET A 66 -1.38 0.73 4.18
C MET A 66 -1.52 -0.39 5.21
N PHE A 67 -2.20 -1.44 4.82
CA PHE A 67 -2.16 -2.73 5.50
C PHE A 67 -1.02 -3.55 4.93
N ALA A 68 -0.25 -4.20 5.80
CA ALA A 68 0.79 -5.12 5.40
C ALA A 68 0.66 -6.42 6.18
N TRP A 69 0.85 -7.54 5.50
CA TRP A 69 0.84 -8.84 6.17
C TRP A 69 2.10 -9.05 7.03
N ALA A 70 1.94 -9.82 8.12
CA ALA A 70 2.73 -9.83 9.35
C ALA A 70 4.24 -10.21 9.28
N ARG A 71 4.89 -10.12 8.11
CA ARG A 71 6.33 -10.39 7.93
C ARG A 71 7.09 -9.30 7.18
N ALA A 72 6.55 -8.08 7.06
CA ALA A 72 7.32 -6.95 6.58
C ALA A 72 8.41 -6.58 7.62
N PRO A 73 9.71 -6.59 7.28
CA PRO A 73 10.76 -6.24 8.21
C PRO A 73 10.59 -4.78 8.65
N ARG A 74 10.26 -4.60 9.94
CA ARG A 74 10.35 -3.39 10.76
C ARG A 74 10.50 -2.09 9.95
N TRP A 75 9.42 -1.64 9.33
CA TRP A 75 9.38 -0.32 8.70
C TRP A 75 9.47 0.78 9.78
N PRO A 76 10.16 1.89 9.49
CA PRO A 76 10.19 3.03 10.41
C PRO A 76 8.77 3.56 10.63
N PRO A 77 8.44 4.05 11.84
CA PRO A 77 7.15 4.68 12.09
C PRO A 77 7.05 5.96 11.25
N VAL A 78 6.26 5.93 10.17
CA VAL A 78 5.98 7.17 9.42
C VAL A 78 4.94 8.00 10.20
N PRO A 79 5.09 9.34 10.24
CA PRO A 79 4.44 10.20 11.23
C PRO A 79 2.92 10.34 11.07
N TYR A 80 2.35 9.97 9.93
CA TYR A 80 0.91 10.03 9.70
C TYR A 80 0.30 8.61 9.73
N ALA A 81 -0.22 8.26 10.92
CA ALA A 81 -1.24 7.24 11.17
C ALA A 81 -0.94 5.76 10.82
N TRP A 82 -0.22 5.07 11.71
CA TRP A 82 -0.11 3.59 11.64
C TRP A 82 -0.53 2.96 12.96
N ARG A 83 -1.83 2.74 13.13
CA ARG A 83 -2.24 1.47 13.73
C ARG A 83 -2.07 0.45 12.62
N THR A 84 -0.92 -0.22 12.57
CA THR A 84 -0.87 -1.56 11.99
C THR A 84 -2.04 -2.30 12.62
N CYS A 85 -3.08 -2.62 11.85
CA CYS A 85 -4.12 -3.49 12.39
C CYS A 85 -3.38 -4.69 12.94
N ARG A 86 -3.57 -4.97 14.24
CA ARG A 86 -3.08 -6.20 14.85
C ARG A 86 -3.44 -7.33 13.89
N PRO A 87 -2.56 -8.33 13.71
CA PRO A 87 -2.91 -9.49 12.90
C PRO A 87 -4.29 -9.95 13.33
N VAL A 88 -5.26 -9.89 12.42
CA VAL A 88 -6.59 -10.47 12.63
C VAL A 88 -6.32 -11.96 12.72
N PRO A 89 -6.43 -12.56 13.92
CA PRO A 89 -6.35 -14.00 14.03
C PRO A 89 -7.60 -14.55 13.34
N TRP A 90 -7.42 -15.66 12.62
CA TRP A 90 -8.49 -16.63 12.63
C TRP A 90 -8.56 -17.21 14.03
#